data_AF-A0A3D1R4Z3-F1
#
_entry.id   AF-A0A3D1R4Z3-F1
#
_cell.length_a   1.000
_cell.length_b   1.000
_cell.length_c   1.000
_cell.angle_alpha   90.00
_cell.angle_beta   90.00
_cell.angle_gamma   90.00
#
_symmetry.space_group_name_H-M   'P 1'
#
loop_
_entity.id
_entity.type
_entity.pdbx_description
1 polymer ?
#
loop_
_entity_poly.entity_id
_entity_poly.type
_entity_poly.pdbx_seq_one_letter_code
_entity_poly.pdbx_strand_id
1 'polypeptide(L)'
;MRSPIQWQRRTLPKRLLKLTALKLALAIGLLFAGVHLVWKAAHPSVSPFAELELLDSKARDIKFRRRGPVPSSGQVTIAAIDEASIQRYGLWPWKRVVVARALENLHKAGAAAIGVDIAFSDEDRSSPHLAVNQVLDEIAAQASVPSGAAERLEALAARAPAALGAELQGLRQTALHLHLFALR
;
A
#
# COMPACT_ATOMS: atom_id res chain seq x y z
N MET A 1 -32.72 -18.07 -76.22
CA MET A 1 -31.56 -17.25 -75.78
C MET A 1 -31.99 -16.35 -74.62
N ARG A 2 -31.32 -16.49 -73.47
CA ARG A 2 -31.34 -15.72 -72.20
C ARG A 2 -32.66 -15.08 -71.72
N SER A 3 -33.26 -15.68 -70.68
CA SER A 3 -34.26 -15.03 -69.83
C SER A 3 -33.64 -13.82 -69.11
N PRO A 4 -34.25 -12.63 -69.16
CA PRO A 4 -33.74 -11.46 -68.46
C PRO A 4 -33.92 -11.63 -66.94
N ILE A 5 -32.82 -11.48 -66.21
CA ILE A 5 -32.76 -11.51 -64.74
C ILE A 5 -33.65 -10.40 -64.19
N GLN A 6 -34.71 -10.79 -63.48
CA GLN A 6 -35.60 -9.83 -62.81
C GLN A 6 -34.99 -9.40 -61.48
N TRP A 7 -34.35 -8.23 -61.47
CA TRP A 7 -33.87 -7.58 -60.26
C TRP A 7 -35.05 -7.12 -59.40
N GLN A 8 -35.53 -8.00 -58.52
CA GLN A 8 -36.56 -7.68 -57.55
C GLN A 8 -35.96 -6.69 -56.52
N ARG A 9 -36.16 -5.39 -56.74
CA ARG A 9 -35.80 -4.35 -55.77
C ARG A 9 -36.54 -4.65 -54.47
N ARG A 10 -35.86 -5.27 -53.52
CA ARG A 10 -36.31 -5.40 -52.12
C ARG A 10 -36.39 -3.99 -51.54
N THR A 11 -37.46 -3.28 -51.87
CA THR A 11 -37.79 -1.99 -51.26
C THR A 11 -38.12 -2.27 -49.80
N LEU A 12 -37.44 -1.56 -48.90
CA LEU A 12 -37.69 -1.69 -47.47
C LEU A 12 -39.18 -1.45 -47.20
N PRO A 13 -39.87 -2.35 -46.48
CA PRO A 13 -41.31 -2.23 -46.30
C PRO A 13 -41.60 -0.93 -45.53
N LYS A 14 -42.39 -0.02 -46.14
CA LYS A 14 -42.76 1.30 -45.61
C LYS A 14 -43.36 1.26 -44.18
N ARG A 15 -43.76 0.08 -43.70
CA ARG A 15 -44.19 -0.17 -42.31
C ARG A 15 -43.08 0.02 -41.28
N LEU A 16 -41.82 -0.22 -41.64
CA LEU A 16 -40.67 -0.01 -40.77
C LEU A 16 -40.39 1.49 -40.52
N LEU A 17 -40.79 2.36 -41.46
CA LEU A 17 -40.61 3.82 -41.41
C LEU A 17 -41.74 4.57 -40.70
N LYS A 18 -42.79 3.90 -40.20
CA LYS A 18 -43.79 4.56 -39.35
C LYS A 18 -43.16 4.92 -38.01
N LEU A 19 -42.96 6.20 -37.77
CA LEU A 19 -42.52 6.78 -36.50
C LEU A 19 -43.66 6.62 -35.48
N THR A 20 -43.62 5.53 -34.72
CA THR A 20 -44.47 5.37 -33.54
C THR A 20 -43.78 6.01 -32.34
N ALA A 21 -44.55 6.45 -31.35
CA ALA A 21 -44.01 7.02 -30.11
C ALA A 21 -42.94 6.11 -29.46
N LEU A 22 -43.14 4.78 -29.53
CA LEU A 22 -42.19 3.78 -29.04
C LEU A 22 -40.85 3.81 -29.79
N LYS A 23 -40.86 3.86 -31.13
CA LYS A 23 -39.61 3.91 -31.92
C LYS A 23 -38.86 5.21 -31.70
N LEU A 24 -39.59 6.32 -31.53
CA LEU A 24 -38.99 7.61 -31.22
C LEU A 24 -38.34 7.58 -29.82
N ALA A 25 -39.04 7.07 -28.82
CA ALA A 25 -38.49 6.90 -27.46
C ALA A 25 -37.25 6.00 -27.46
N LEU A 26 -37.29 4.88 -28.18
CA LEU A 26 -36.15 3.96 -28.32
C LEU A 26 -34.97 4.65 -29.03
N ALA A 27 -35.23 5.39 -30.12
CA ALA A 27 -34.19 6.11 -30.84
C ALA A 27 -33.53 7.20 -29.99
N ILE A 28 -34.32 7.95 -29.22
CA ILE A 28 -33.81 8.96 -28.27
C ILE A 28 -32.98 8.29 -27.17
N GLY A 29 -33.47 7.19 -26.58
CA GLY A 29 -32.74 6.44 -25.56
C GLY A 29 -31.42 5.87 -26.08
N LEU A 30 -31.41 5.32 -27.30
CA LEU A 30 -30.20 4.83 -27.96
C LEU A 30 -29.23 5.96 -28.32
N LEU A 31 -29.73 7.11 -28.77
CA LEU A 31 -28.91 8.29 -29.02
C LEU A 31 -28.25 8.77 -27.73
N PHE A 32 -29.01 8.90 -26.65
CA PHE A 32 -28.52 9.31 -25.34
C PHE A 32 -27.47 8.32 -24.81
N ALA A 33 -27.76 7.02 -24.86
CA ALA A 33 -26.82 5.98 -24.48
C ALA A 33 -25.54 6.02 -25.34
N GLY A 34 -25.68 6.21 -26.65
CA GLY A 34 -24.54 6.36 -27.57
C GLY A 34 -23.65 7.55 -27.22
N VAL A 35 -24.25 8.73 -26.99
CA VAL A 35 -23.51 9.94 -26.54
C VAL A 35 -22.80 9.67 -25.22
N HIS A 36 -23.46 9.02 -24.26
CA HIS A 36 -22.88 8.71 -22.96
C HIS A 36 -21.72 7.71 -23.08
N LEU A 37 -21.83 6.70 -23.94
CA LEU A 37 -20.76 5.74 -24.22
C LEU A 37 -19.55 6.41 -24.89
N VAL A 38 -19.77 7.30 -25.86
CA VAL A 38 -18.69 8.09 -26.51
C VAL A 38 -18.03 9.02 -25.50
N TRP A 39 -18.80 9.70 -24.66
CA TRP A 39 -18.28 10.56 -23.60
C TRP A 39 -17.40 9.79 -22.61
N LYS A 40 -17.86 8.62 -22.16
CA LYS A 40 -17.11 7.74 -21.27
C LYS A 40 -15.83 7.21 -21.91
N ALA A 41 -15.88 6.84 -23.20
CA ALA A 41 -14.68 6.42 -23.92
C ALA A 41 -13.64 7.55 -24.03
N ALA A 42 -14.10 8.80 -24.14
CA ALA A 42 -13.23 9.97 -24.15
C ALA A 42 -12.72 10.38 -22.75
N HIS A 43 -13.42 10.02 -21.67
CA HIS A 43 -13.09 10.39 -20.29
C HIS A 43 -13.03 9.16 -19.37
N PRO A 44 -12.05 8.26 -19.55
CA PRO A 44 -11.96 7.01 -18.79
C PRO A 44 -11.77 7.20 -17.28
N SER A 45 -11.30 8.37 -16.85
CA SER A 45 -11.10 8.73 -15.44
C SER A 45 -12.36 9.22 -14.73
N VAL A 46 -13.45 9.49 -15.45
CA VAL A 46 -14.69 10.00 -14.86
C VAL A 46 -15.65 8.84 -14.61
N SER A 47 -16.05 8.67 -13.35
CA SER A 47 -17.01 7.63 -12.96
C SER A 47 -18.33 7.81 -13.75
N PRO A 48 -18.95 6.71 -14.25
CA PRO A 48 -20.27 6.77 -14.89
C PRO A 48 -21.38 7.32 -13.99
N PHE A 49 -21.10 7.41 -12.69
CA PHE A 49 -22.02 7.85 -11.65
C PHE A 49 -21.48 9.06 -10.87
N ALA A 50 -20.65 9.89 -11.50
CA ALA A 50 -20.05 11.07 -10.86
C ALA A 50 -21.08 11.97 -10.16
N GLU A 51 -22.30 12.10 -10.72
CA GLU A 51 -23.39 12.86 -10.11
C GLU A 51 -23.92 12.21 -8.83
N LEU A 52 -24.01 10.87 -8.78
CA LEU A 52 -24.40 10.14 -7.57
C LEU A 52 -23.30 10.20 -6.50
N GLU A 53 -22.03 10.16 -6.90
CA GLU A 53 -20.89 10.33 -5.99
C GLU A 53 -20.87 11.73 -5.36
N LEU A 54 -21.25 12.75 -6.12
CA LEU A 54 -21.42 14.11 -5.61
C LEU A 54 -22.56 14.19 -4.59
N LEU A 55 -23.70 13.54 -4.89
CA LEU A 55 -24.83 13.48 -3.96
C LEU A 55 -24.47 12.73 -2.68
N ASP A 56 -23.76 11.60 -2.79
CA ASP A 56 -23.26 10.84 -1.63
C ASP A 56 -22.29 11.68 -0.77
N SER A 57 -21.35 12.38 -1.41
CA SER A 57 -20.39 13.25 -0.71
C SER A 57 -21.12 14.37 0.04
N LYS A 58 -22.10 15.02 -0.59
CA LYS A 58 -22.95 16.02 0.06
C LYS A 58 -23.79 15.43 1.20
N ALA A 59 -24.32 14.23 1.03
CA ALA A 59 -25.09 13.55 2.08
C ALA A 59 -24.21 13.24 3.30
N ARG A 60 -22.96 12.79 3.08
CA ARG A 60 -21.96 12.62 4.14
C ARG A 60 -21.64 13.93 4.86
N ASP A 61 -21.43 15.02 4.12
CA ASP A 61 -21.17 16.34 4.72
C ASP A 61 -22.34 16.82 5.59
N ILE A 62 -23.57 16.66 5.10
CA ILE A 62 -24.78 17.00 5.88
C ILE A 62 -24.85 16.14 7.14
N LYS A 63 -24.57 14.84 7.05
CA LYS A 63 -24.54 13.93 8.19
C LYS A 63 -23.52 14.38 9.24
N PHE A 64 -22.29 14.71 8.84
CA PHE A 64 -21.24 15.16 9.76
C PHE A 64 -21.57 16.53 10.39
N ARG A 65 -22.09 17.47 9.60
CA ARG A 65 -22.54 18.77 10.10
C ARG A 65 -23.68 18.65 11.10
N ARG A 66 -24.66 17.77 10.84
CA ARG A 66 -25.79 17.51 11.75
C ARG A 66 -25.35 16.81 13.03
N ARG A 67 -24.39 15.88 12.95
CA ARG A 67 -23.79 15.22 14.13
C ARG A 67 -23.11 16.23 15.04
N GLY A 68 -22.45 17.24 14.46
CA GLY A 68 -21.69 18.25 15.18
C GLY A 68 -20.30 17.76 15.63
N PRO A 69 -19.54 18.63 16.33
CA PRO A 69 -18.23 18.30 16.90
C PRO A 69 -18.37 17.21 17.96
N VAL A 70 -17.54 16.18 17.86
CA VAL A 70 -17.43 15.13 18.90
C VAL A 70 -16.07 15.31 19.57
N PRO A 71 -16.02 15.45 20.90
CA PRO A 71 -14.76 15.61 21.61
C PRO A 71 -13.87 14.37 21.39
N SER A 72 -12.57 14.58 21.22
CA SER A 72 -11.62 13.47 21.17
C SER A 72 -11.51 12.85 22.56
N SER A 73 -11.36 11.53 22.62
CA SER A 73 -11.13 10.83 23.90
C SER A 73 -9.76 11.13 24.50
N GLY A 74 -8.85 11.78 23.75
CA GLY A 74 -7.45 11.98 24.13
C GLY A 74 -6.60 10.72 24.10
N GLN A 75 -7.19 9.56 23.78
CA GLN A 75 -6.51 8.25 23.80
C GLN A 75 -5.78 7.94 22.48
N VAL A 76 -6.02 8.71 21.43
CA VAL A 76 -5.40 8.54 20.12
C VAL A 76 -4.48 9.72 19.85
N THR A 77 -3.19 9.42 19.62
CA THR A 77 -2.18 10.39 19.21
C THR A 77 -1.77 10.10 17.78
N ILE A 78 -1.70 11.14 16.94
CA ILE A 78 -1.23 11.03 15.56
C ILE A 78 0.20 11.57 15.51
N ALA A 79 1.14 10.69 15.17
CA ALA A 79 2.52 11.07 14.87
C ALA A 79 2.64 11.31 13.36
N ALA A 80 2.78 12.58 12.96
CA ALA A 80 2.93 12.97 11.56
C ALA A 80 4.40 13.23 11.22
N ILE A 81 4.77 13.06 9.96
CA ILE A 81 6.06 13.47 9.42
C ILE A 81 5.94 14.93 9.03
N ASP A 82 6.66 15.80 9.75
CA ASP A 82 6.70 17.23 9.51
C ASP A 82 8.06 17.68 8.97
N GLU A 83 8.14 18.95 8.61
CA GLU A 83 9.36 19.58 8.08
C GLU A 83 10.52 19.50 9.08
N ALA A 84 10.25 19.67 10.38
CA ALA A 84 11.27 19.56 11.42
C ALA A 84 11.86 18.14 11.50
N SER A 85 11.03 17.12 11.34
CA SER A 85 11.45 15.72 11.30
C SER A 85 12.26 15.41 10.04
N ILE A 86 11.87 15.96 8.89
CA ILE A 86 12.63 15.83 7.64
C ILE A 86 14.03 16.46 7.77
N GLN A 87 14.11 17.66 8.35
CA GLN A 87 15.41 18.30 8.58
C GLN A 87 16.30 17.50 9.53
N ARG A 88 15.69 16.78 10.50
CA ARG A 88 16.42 15.99 11.48
C ARG A 88 16.86 14.61 10.98
N TYR A 89 16.00 13.92 10.25
CA TYR A 89 16.21 12.52 9.85
C TYR A 89 16.52 12.34 8.36
N GLY A 90 16.49 13.43 7.60
CA GLY A 90 16.71 13.47 6.17
C GLY A 90 15.42 13.39 5.36
N LEU A 91 15.59 13.42 4.04
CA LEU A 91 14.47 13.32 3.09
C LEU A 91 13.76 11.98 3.21
N TRP A 92 12.44 12.04 3.09
CA TRP A 92 11.59 10.87 2.92
C TRP A 92 11.79 10.25 1.52
N PRO A 93 11.73 8.92 1.35
CA PRO A 93 11.46 7.87 2.34
C PRO A 93 12.64 7.57 3.27
N TRP A 94 12.36 7.47 4.57
CA TRP A 94 13.38 7.13 5.57
C TRP A 94 13.76 5.66 5.56
N LYS A 95 14.99 5.36 5.98
CA LYS A 95 15.46 3.98 6.22
C LYS A 95 14.60 3.30 7.31
N ARG A 96 14.38 1.98 7.22
CA ARG A 96 13.50 1.28 8.19
C ARG A 96 14.01 1.35 9.62
N VAL A 97 15.32 1.54 9.82
CA VAL A 97 15.92 1.75 11.15
C VAL A 97 15.36 3.00 11.85
N VAL A 98 15.12 4.08 11.10
CA VAL A 98 14.54 5.32 11.68
C VAL A 98 13.10 5.07 12.11
N VAL A 99 12.32 4.40 11.26
CA VAL A 99 10.93 4.04 11.56
C VAL A 99 10.86 3.08 12.75
N ALA A 100 11.71 2.05 12.80
CA ALA A 100 11.76 1.10 13.91
C ALA A 100 12.04 1.80 15.25
N ARG A 101 12.99 2.74 15.27
CA ARG A 101 13.28 3.55 16.47
C ARG A 101 12.09 4.42 16.88
N ALA A 102 11.35 4.99 15.92
CA ALA A 102 10.14 5.75 16.21
C ALA A 102 9.06 4.86 16.84
N LEU A 103 8.83 3.66 16.30
CA LEU A 103 7.88 2.69 16.85
C LEU A 103 8.30 2.23 18.25
N GLU A 104 9.58 1.98 18.49
CA GLU A 104 10.10 1.61 19.80
C GLU A 104 9.87 2.72 20.84
N ASN A 105 10.08 3.98 20.45
CA ASN A 105 9.81 5.12 21.32
C ASN A 105 8.32 5.26 21.64
N LEU A 106 7.43 5.06 20.66
CA LEU A 106 5.98 5.06 20.89
C LEU A 106 5.54 3.93 21.82
N HIS A 107 6.12 2.74 21.65
CA HIS A 107 5.88 1.62 22.54
C HIS A 107 6.32 1.92 23.98
N LYS A 108 7.54 2.44 24.16
CA LYS A 108 8.07 2.87 25.47
C LYS A 108 7.25 3.99 26.10
N ALA A 109 6.63 4.85 25.30
CA ALA A 109 5.71 5.89 25.75
C ALA A 109 4.34 5.35 26.22
N GLY A 110 4.10 4.04 26.15
CA GLY A 110 2.89 3.39 26.65
C GLY A 110 1.78 3.23 25.61
N ALA A 111 2.09 3.29 24.31
CA ALA A 111 1.10 3.03 23.26
C ALA A 111 0.57 1.59 23.36
N ALA A 112 -0.74 1.44 23.58
CA ALA A 112 -1.40 0.13 23.66
C ALA A 112 -1.48 -0.58 22.29
N ALA A 113 -1.58 0.20 21.21
CA ALA A 113 -1.53 -0.27 19.83
C ALA A 113 -0.89 0.81 18.95
N ILE A 114 -0.20 0.42 17.89
CA ILE A 114 0.46 1.34 16.96
C ILE A 114 0.03 0.97 15.53
N GLY A 115 -0.67 1.88 14.87
CA GLY A 115 -0.99 1.79 13.44
C GLY A 115 0.04 2.54 12.61
N VAL A 116 0.42 1.99 11.46
CA VAL A 116 1.40 2.59 10.56
C VAL A 116 0.75 2.80 9.19
N ASP A 117 0.60 4.05 8.78
CA ASP A 117 0.11 4.45 7.46
C ASP A 117 1.29 4.78 6.53
N ILE A 118 2.16 3.79 6.32
CA ILE A 118 3.35 3.89 5.47
C ILE A 118 3.43 2.62 4.64
N ALA A 119 3.62 2.77 3.32
CA ALA A 119 3.85 1.65 2.42
C ALA A 119 5.33 1.23 2.44
N PHE A 120 5.60 -0.06 2.67
CA PHE A 120 6.94 -0.66 2.60
C PHE A 120 7.06 -1.58 1.38
N SER A 121 6.97 -1.02 0.18
CA SER A 121 6.93 -1.78 -1.06
C SER A 121 8.29 -2.38 -1.45
N ASP A 122 9.38 -1.72 -1.08
CA ASP A 122 10.74 -2.11 -1.47
C ASP A 122 11.52 -2.74 -0.31
N GLU A 123 12.44 -3.63 -0.65
CA GLU A 123 13.39 -4.24 0.27
C GLU A 123 14.38 -3.19 0.80
N ASP A 124 14.61 -3.17 2.12
CA ASP A 124 15.55 -2.21 2.72
C ASP A 124 16.99 -2.67 2.51
N ARG A 125 17.59 -2.20 1.41
CA ARG A 125 19.00 -2.44 1.05
C ARG A 125 20.01 -1.82 2.01
N SER A 126 19.56 -0.97 2.94
CA SER A 126 20.41 -0.32 3.94
C SER A 126 20.32 -0.95 5.33
N SER A 127 19.57 -2.05 5.45
CA SER A 127 19.42 -2.77 6.71
C SER A 127 20.74 -3.42 7.14
N PRO A 128 21.19 -3.22 8.40
CA PRO A 128 22.35 -3.91 8.96
C PRO A 128 22.26 -5.45 8.85
N HIS A 129 21.04 -5.99 8.82
CA HIS A 129 20.82 -7.43 8.64
C HIS A 129 21.33 -7.95 7.29
N LEU A 130 21.31 -7.14 6.23
CA LEU A 130 21.90 -7.55 4.94
C LEU A 130 23.41 -7.65 5.04
N ALA A 131 24.06 -6.72 5.74
CA ALA A 131 25.51 -6.78 5.96
C ALA A 131 25.90 -7.97 6.84
N VAL A 132 25.13 -8.25 7.89
CA VAL A 132 25.34 -9.44 8.73
C VAL A 132 25.13 -10.73 7.92
N ASN A 133 24.08 -10.82 7.12
CA ASN A 133 23.83 -11.98 6.28
C ASN A 133 24.93 -12.15 5.22
N GLN A 134 25.40 -11.08 4.59
CA GLN A 134 26.53 -11.12 3.65
C GLN A 134 27.80 -11.63 4.32
N VAL A 135 28.11 -11.16 5.53
CA VAL A 135 29.28 -11.64 6.29
C VAL A 135 29.09 -13.10 6.72
N LEU A 136 27.89 -13.50 7.14
CA LEU A 136 27.57 -14.89 7.49
C LEU A 136 27.66 -15.82 6.27
N ASP A 137 27.21 -15.36 5.11
CA ASP A 137 27.28 -16.07 3.84
C ASP A 137 28.73 -16.17 3.34
N GLU A 138 29.54 -15.11 3.50
CA GLU A 138 30.98 -15.15 3.24
C GLU A 138 31.71 -16.10 4.18
N ILE A 139 31.37 -16.09 5.47
CA ILE A 139 31.92 -17.04 6.46
C ILE A 139 31.49 -18.47 6.10
N ALA A 140 30.24 -18.69 5.70
CA ALA A 140 29.73 -20.00 5.29
C ALA A 140 30.36 -20.49 3.98
N ALA A 141 30.60 -19.60 3.01
CA ALA A 141 31.24 -19.90 1.74
C ALA A 141 32.75 -20.16 1.89
N GLN A 142 33.41 -19.48 2.84
CA GLN A 142 34.82 -19.74 3.19
C GLN A 142 34.96 -20.94 4.14
N ALA A 143 33.91 -21.29 4.89
CA ALA A 143 33.84 -22.48 5.72
C ALA A 143 33.60 -23.74 4.87
N SER A 144 34.61 -24.12 4.08
CA SER A 144 34.94 -25.55 3.99
C SER A 144 35.39 -25.97 5.40
N VAL A 145 34.42 -26.34 6.25
CA VAL A 145 34.55 -26.49 7.72
C VAL A 145 35.84 -27.21 8.11
N PRO A 146 36.87 -26.51 8.62
CA PRO A 146 37.92 -27.15 9.39
C PRO A 146 37.39 -27.30 10.82
N SER A 147 37.66 -28.45 11.43
CA SER A 147 37.24 -28.92 12.76
C SER A 147 37.75 -28.09 13.96
N GLY A 148 37.89 -26.76 13.82
CA GLY A 148 38.37 -25.83 14.86
C GLY A 148 37.68 -24.45 14.84
N ALA A 149 36.55 -24.30 14.15
CA ALA A 149 35.83 -23.02 14.06
C ALA A 149 35.37 -22.50 15.43
N ALA A 150 34.97 -23.40 16.35
CA ALA A 150 34.60 -23.04 17.72
C ALA A 150 35.79 -22.46 18.50
N GLU A 151 36.97 -23.05 18.38
CA GLU A 151 38.20 -22.63 19.07
C GLU A 151 38.72 -21.27 18.53
N ARG A 152 38.55 -21.02 17.22
CA ARG A 152 38.88 -19.71 16.62
C ARG A 152 37.88 -18.61 17.00
N LEU A 153 36.59 -18.93 17.13
CA LEU A 153 35.57 -17.99 17.62
C LEU A 153 35.82 -17.62 19.09
N GLU A 154 36.22 -18.58 19.91
CA GLU A 154 36.58 -18.35 21.32
C GLU A 154 37.85 -17.49 21.45
N ALA A 155 38.87 -17.76 20.63
CA ALA A 155 40.09 -16.96 20.57
C ALA A 155 39.86 -15.53 20.03
N LEU A 156 38.93 -15.33 19.10
CA LEU A 156 38.52 -14.01 18.62
C LEU A 156 37.67 -13.25 19.66
N ALA A 157 36.77 -13.94 20.36
CA ALA A 157 36.01 -13.37 21.46
C ALA A 157 36.92 -12.90 22.62
N ALA A 158 37.99 -13.64 22.90
CA ALA A 158 38.99 -13.27 23.90
C ALA A 158 39.88 -12.07 23.49
N ARG A 159 39.94 -11.74 22.20
CA ARG A 159 40.76 -10.64 21.63
C ARG A 159 39.93 -9.43 21.19
N ALA A 160 38.61 -9.51 21.27
CA ALA A 160 37.71 -8.41 20.96
C ALA A 160 37.85 -7.30 22.03
N PRO A 161 37.98 -6.02 21.64
CA PRO A 161 38.02 -4.92 22.60
C PRO A 161 36.71 -4.91 23.41
N ALA A 162 36.80 -4.55 24.71
CA ALA A 162 35.70 -4.59 25.68
C ALA A 162 34.36 -3.97 25.22
N ALA A 163 34.40 -3.10 24.21
CA ALA A 163 33.23 -2.51 23.55
C ALA A 163 32.30 -3.54 22.87
N LEU A 164 32.83 -4.66 22.33
CA LEU A 164 32.03 -5.68 21.66
C LEU A 164 31.40 -6.69 22.64
N GLY A 165 31.99 -6.88 23.81
CA GLY A 165 31.44 -7.72 24.87
C GLY A 165 30.15 -7.16 25.46
N ALA A 166 30.05 -5.83 25.59
CA ALA A 166 28.85 -5.16 26.09
C ALA A 166 27.67 -5.26 25.11
N GLU A 167 27.93 -5.09 23.80
CA GLU A 167 26.93 -5.23 22.73
C GLU A 167 26.39 -6.67 22.63
N LEU A 168 27.27 -7.68 22.70
CA LEU A 168 26.86 -9.08 22.66
C LEU A 168 26.11 -9.52 23.93
N GLN A 169 26.46 -8.98 25.10
CA GLN A 169 25.69 -9.20 26.34
C GLN A 169 24.30 -8.56 26.27
N GLY A 170 24.19 -7.36 25.69
CA GLY A 170 22.91 -6.70 25.42
C GLY A 170 22.02 -7.55 24.51
N LEU A 171 22.56 -8.02 23.38
CA LEU A 171 21.82 -8.88 22.44
C LEU A 171 21.40 -10.23 23.06
N ARG A 172 22.25 -10.81 23.92
CA ARG A 172 21.92 -12.04 24.65
C ARG A 172 20.81 -11.82 25.68
N GLN A 173 20.78 -10.67 26.36
CA GLN A 173 19.68 -10.31 27.27
C GLN A 173 18.37 -10.07 26.52
N THR A 174 18.41 -9.37 25.38
CA THR A 174 17.22 -9.14 24.53
C THR A 174 16.66 -10.44 23.96
N ALA A 175 17.53 -11.37 23.53
CA ALA A 175 17.13 -12.69 23.05
C ALA A 175 16.51 -13.56 24.16
N LEU A 176 17.06 -13.53 25.38
CA LEU A 176 16.49 -14.24 26.54
C LEU A 176 15.14 -13.64 26.97
N HIS A 177 14.98 -12.32 26.89
CA HIS A 177 13.71 -11.64 27.21
C HIS A 177 12.62 -11.95 26.18
N LEU A 178 12.96 -12.01 24.89
CA LEU A 178 12.03 -12.44 23.83
C LEU A 178 11.61 -13.91 23.98
N HIS A 179 12.53 -14.79 24.38
CA HIS A 179 12.24 -16.21 24.56
C HIS A 179 11.34 -16.49 25.78
N LEU A 180 11.52 -15.73 26.87
CA LEU A 180 10.66 -15.79 28.06
C LEU A 180 9.26 -15.21 27.81
N PHE A 181 9.11 -14.23 26.91
CA PHE A 181 7.81 -13.66 26.54
C PHE A 181 7.00 -14.57 25.62
N ALA A 182 7.66 -15.41 24.81
CA ALA A 182 7.00 -16.37 23.91
C ALA A 182 6.48 -17.65 24.60
N LEU A 183 6.80 -17.85 25.89
CA LEU A 183 6.42 -19.03 26.68
C LEU A 183 5.36 -18.74 27.75
N ARG A 184 4.64 -17.61 27.65
CA ARG A 184 3.52 -17.24 28.53
C ARG A 184 2.27 -16.94 27.71
#